data_AF-A0A966CZI6-F1
#
_entry.id   AF-A0A966CZI6-F1
#
_cell.length_a   1.000
_cell.length_b   1.000
_cell.length_c   1.000
_cell.angle_alpha   90.00
_cell.angle_beta   90.00
_cell.angle_gamma   90.00
#
_symmetry.space_group_name_H-M   'P 1'
#
loop_
_entity.id
_entity.type
_entity.pdbx_description
1 polymer ?
#
loop_
_entity_poly.entity_id
_entity_poly.type
_entity_poly.pdbx_seq_one_letter_code
_entity_poly.pdbx_strand_id
1 'polypeptide(L)'
;MTSEGPAMTDAPANVPEDMERILSVADDADARELRSRLEAREAANALVSKSPTSGNVRSADMASRSFQDCLGRLLQKYFGHGQVFANRTEAWRWLQAQGYSIQKTSVYNHARKGLLKLQQDGSILLRDLEHYAATHLEKLANKGPEDMDREVARRKAKADADRAEAEADRARVKADLAQGRVIDKGILVQTLAAVVG
;
A
#
# COMPACT_ATOMS: atom_id res chain seq x y z
N MET A 1 -24.79 -22.44 17.18
CA MET A 1 -23.36 -22.03 17.19
C MET A 1 -22.65 -22.81 16.11
N THR A 2 -22.46 -22.20 14.95
CA THR A 2 -21.31 -22.48 14.07
C THR A 2 -21.20 -21.30 13.14
N SER A 3 -20.16 -20.51 13.40
CA SER A 3 -19.78 -19.35 12.61
C SER A 3 -19.28 -19.84 11.25
N GLU A 4 -19.99 -19.51 10.18
CA GLU A 4 -19.37 -19.45 8.85
C GLU A 4 -18.57 -18.15 8.79
N GLY A 5 -17.25 -18.27 8.86
CA GLY A 5 -16.34 -17.15 8.62
C GLY A 5 -16.51 -16.65 7.17
N PRO A 6 -16.34 -15.35 6.92
CA PRO A 6 -16.46 -14.84 5.57
C PRO A 6 -15.33 -15.42 4.71
N ALA A 7 -15.72 -16.03 3.60
CA ALA A 7 -14.86 -16.52 2.56
C ALA A 7 -13.83 -15.43 2.19
N MET A 8 -12.55 -15.74 2.35
CA MET A 8 -11.48 -15.06 1.62
C MET A 8 -11.79 -15.22 0.14
N THR A 9 -12.36 -14.18 -0.45
CA THR A 9 -12.63 -14.08 -1.88
C THR A 9 -11.29 -14.12 -2.60
N ASP A 10 -10.95 -15.29 -3.13
CA ASP A 10 -9.94 -15.51 -4.17
C ASP A 10 -10.46 -14.80 -5.42
N ALA A 11 -10.28 -13.47 -5.46
CA ALA A 11 -10.72 -12.65 -6.57
C ALA A 11 -9.92 -13.06 -7.83
N PRO A 12 -10.57 -13.31 -8.98
CA PRO A 12 -9.86 -13.66 -10.20
C PRO A 12 -8.89 -12.54 -10.56
N ALA A 13 -7.61 -12.89 -10.80
CA ALA A 13 -6.53 -11.95 -11.09
C ALA A 13 -6.95 -10.95 -12.19
N ASN A 14 -7.17 -9.71 -11.79
CA ASN A 14 -7.51 -8.62 -12.70
C ASN A 14 -6.22 -8.07 -13.30
N VAL A 15 -5.71 -8.76 -14.32
CA VAL A 15 -4.41 -8.49 -14.95
C VAL A 15 -4.15 -6.99 -15.24
N PRO A 16 -5.11 -6.20 -15.79
CA PRO A 16 -4.93 -4.76 -15.99
C PRO A 16 -4.67 -3.98 -14.69
N GLU A 17 -5.43 -4.26 -13.63
CA GLU A 17 -5.33 -3.58 -12.35
C GLU A 17 -4.05 -3.98 -11.59
N ASP A 18 -3.71 -5.27 -11.59
CA ASP A 18 -2.48 -5.76 -10.98
C ASP A 18 -1.23 -5.16 -11.66
N MET A 19 -1.29 -4.99 -12.97
CA MET A 19 -0.21 -4.37 -13.73
C MET A 19 -0.09 -2.87 -13.42
N GLU A 20 -1.20 -2.14 -13.36
CA GLU A 20 -1.19 -0.72 -12.98
C GLU A 20 -0.62 -0.52 -11.57
N ARG A 21 -1.06 -1.35 -10.62
CA ARG A 21 -0.55 -1.38 -9.25
C ARG A 21 0.96 -1.62 -9.24
N ILE A 22 1.47 -2.64 -9.94
CA ILE A 22 2.91 -2.90 -10.02
C ILE A 22 3.64 -1.72 -10.68
N LEU A 23 3.16 -1.19 -11.79
CA LEU A 23 3.84 -0.11 -12.53
C LEU A 23 3.91 1.20 -11.73
N SER A 24 2.97 1.43 -10.81
CA SER A 24 3.02 2.60 -9.91
C SER A 24 4.17 2.52 -8.89
N VAL A 25 4.66 1.30 -8.58
CA VAL A 25 5.62 1.06 -7.49
C VAL A 25 6.95 0.43 -7.89
N ALA A 26 6.99 -0.17 -9.08
CA ALA A 26 8.15 -0.88 -9.59
C ALA A 26 9.35 0.06 -9.76
N ASP A 27 10.55 -0.50 -9.69
CA ASP A 27 11.73 0.19 -10.21
C ASP A 27 11.78 0.07 -11.74
N ASP A 28 12.70 0.83 -12.37
CA ASP A 28 12.81 0.86 -13.84
C ASP A 28 13.12 -0.50 -14.46
N ALA A 29 13.84 -1.36 -13.73
CA ALA A 29 14.21 -2.69 -14.22
C ALA A 29 12.99 -3.62 -14.22
N ASP A 30 12.27 -3.70 -13.10
CA ASP A 30 11.06 -4.52 -12.98
C ASP A 30 9.94 -4.01 -13.91
N ALA A 31 9.78 -2.69 -14.03
CA ALA A 31 8.80 -2.09 -14.94
C ALA A 31 9.13 -2.38 -16.41
N ARG A 32 10.41 -2.38 -16.79
CA ARG A 32 10.86 -2.74 -18.14
C ARG A 32 10.64 -4.23 -18.42
N GLU A 33 10.94 -5.09 -17.46
CA GLU A 33 10.71 -6.53 -17.59
C GLU A 33 9.22 -6.82 -17.82
N LEU A 34 8.34 -6.28 -16.98
CA LEU A 34 6.89 -6.51 -17.08
C LEU A 34 6.32 -6.06 -18.43
N ARG A 35 6.72 -4.87 -18.91
CA ARG A 35 6.31 -4.36 -20.23
C ARG A 35 6.81 -5.26 -21.37
N SER A 36 8.07 -5.67 -21.33
CA SER A 36 8.65 -6.54 -22.36
C SER A 36 7.92 -7.90 -22.45
N ARG A 37 7.51 -8.47 -21.31
CA ARG A 37 6.74 -9.71 -21.27
C ARG A 37 5.33 -9.55 -21.81
N LEU A 38 4.68 -8.40 -21.55
CA LEU A 38 3.38 -8.07 -22.13
C LEU A 38 3.46 -7.95 -23.65
N GLU A 39 4.44 -7.20 -24.16
CA GLU A 39 4.67 -7.04 -25.60
C GLU A 39 4.91 -8.40 -26.29
N ALA A 40 5.71 -9.28 -25.66
CA ALA A 40 5.95 -10.62 -26.19
C ALA A 40 4.65 -11.46 -26.25
N ARG A 41 3.78 -11.36 -25.24
CA ARG A 41 2.47 -12.01 -25.22
C ARG A 41 1.56 -11.50 -26.32
N GLU A 42 1.49 -10.19 -26.50
CA GLU A 42 0.67 -9.56 -27.55
C GLU A 42 1.15 -9.94 -28.95
N ALA A 43 2.47 -9.94 -29.17
CA ALA A 43 3.06 -10.37 -30.43
C ALA A 43 2.74 -11.84 -30.74
N ALA A 44 2.85 -12.74 -29.76
CA ALA A 44 2.54 -14.16 -29.93
C ALA A 44 1.04 -14.39 -30.21
N ASN A 45 0.15 -13.68 -29.51
CA ASN A 45 -1.30 -13.74 -29.75
C ASN A 45 -1.68 -13.22 -31.14
N ALA A 46 -1.01 -12.15 -31.60
CA ALA A 46 -1.22 -11.63 -32.95
C ALA A 46 -0.81 -12.66 -34.03
N LEU A 47 0.23 -13.46 -33.79
CA LEU A 47 0.63 -14.56 -34.70
C LEU A 47 -0.40 -15.69 -34.74
N VAL A 48 -0.99 -16.06 -33.60
CA VAL A 48 -2.08 -17.06 -33.56
C VAL A 48 -3.28 -16.58 -34.37
N SER A 49 -3.67 -15.31 -34.22
CA SER A 49 -4.78 -14.71 -34.98
C SER A 49 -4.51 -14.71 -36.49
N LYS A 50 -3.27 -14.43 -36.93
CA LYS A 50 -2.89 -14.41 -38.34
C LYS A 50 -2.68 -15.81 -38.93
N SER A 51 -2.16 -16.75 -38.13
CA SER A 51 -1.76 -18.08 -38.58
C SER A 51 -1.86 -19.07 -37.41
N PRO A 52 -3.01 -19.74 -37.20
CA PRO A 52 -3.27 -20.60 -36.05
C PRO A 52 -2.61 -21.98 -36.22
N THR A 53 -1.28 -22.00 -36.23
CA THR A 53 -0.51 -23.25 -36.24
C THR A 53 -0.29 -23.75 -34.81
N SER A 54 -0.07 -25.06 -34.66
CA SER A 54 0.26 -25.65 -33.36
C SER A 54 1.54 -25.04 -32.75
N GLY A 55 2.50 -24.64 -33.59
CA GLY A 55 3.69 -23.89 -33.16
C GLY A 55 3.33 -22.53 -32.58
N ASN A 56 2.52 -21.74 -33.29
CA ASN A 56 2.14 -20.39 -32.84
C ASN A 56 1.29 -20.43 -31.56
N VAL A 57 0.38 -21.40 -31.44
CA VAL A 57 -0.42 -21.59 -30.22
C VAL A 57 0.50 -21.91 -29.03
N ARG A 58 1.45 -22.84 -29.19
CA ARG A 58 2.43 -23.14 -28.13
C ARG A 58 3.26 -21.93 -27.73
N SER A 59 3.69 -21.12 -28.71
CA SER A 59 4.43 -19.89 -28.43
C SER A 59 3.58 -18.88 -27.65
N ALA A 60 2.30 -18.73 -27.97
CA ALA A 60 1.37 -17.86 -27.26
C ALA A 60 1.11 -18.34 -25.82
N ASP A 61 0.95 -19.64 -25.61
CA ASP A 61 0.80 -20.23 -24.28
C ASP A 61 2.05 -19.98 -23.42
N MET A 62 3.24 -20.20 -23.98
CA MET A 62 4.51 -19.97 -23.30
C MET A 62 4.70 -18.49 -22.95
N ALA A 63 4.38 -17.57 -23.86
CA ALA A 63 4.46 -16.13 -23.61
C ALA A 63 3.45 -15.69 -22.54
N SER A 64 2.24 -16.24 -22.57
CA SER A 64 1.20 -15.96 -21.57
C SER A 64 1.60 -16.44 -20.18
N ARG A 65 2.14 -17.66 -20.06
CA ARG A 65 2.67 -18.19 -18.80
C ARG A 65 3.84 -17.35 -18.29
N SER A 66 4.81 -17.04 -19.15
CA SER A 66 5.96 -16.21 -18.77
C SER A 66 5.53 -14.83 -18.26
N PHE A 67 4.49 -14.23 -18.84
CA PHE A 67 3.92 -12.98 -18.35
C PHE A 67 3.21 -13.17 -16.99
N GLN A 68 2.39 -14.20 -16.83
CA GLN A 68 1.70 -14.50 -15.57
C GLN A 68 2.67 -14.78 -14.42
N ASP A 69 3.73 -15.56 -14.68
CA ASP A 69 4.78 -15.85 -13.70
C ASP A 69 5.53 -14.58 -13.27
N CYS A 70 5.83 -13.70 -14.23
CA CYS A 70 6.43 -12.40 -13.96
C CYS A 70 5.50 -11.54 -13.10
N LEU A 71 4.22 -11.44 -13.49
CA LEU A 71 3.21 -10.68 -12.76
C LEU A 71 3.05 -11.19 -11.33
N GLY A 72 2.90 -12.50 -11.13
CA GLY A 72 2.76 -13.13 -9.81
C GLY A 72 4.00 -12.93 -8.94
N ARG A 73 5.21 -13.07 -9.50
CA ARG A 73 6.46 -12.79 -8.80
C ARG A 73 6.56 -11.32 -8.35
N LEU A 74 6.19 -10.38 -9.21
CA LEU A 74 6.21 -8.96 -8.89
C LEU A 74 5.11 -8.60 -7.88
N LEU A 75 3.91 -9.18 -8.01
CA LEU A 75 2.84 -9.04 -7.03
C LEU A 75 3.32 -9.52 -5.65
N GLN A 76 3.97 -10.68 -5.58
CA GLN A 76 4.53 -11.17 -4.32
C GLN A 76 5.65 -10.25 -3.80
N LYS A 77 6.54 -9.76 -4.67
CA LYS A 77 7.67 -8.89 -4.32
C LYS A 77 7.21 -7.53 -3.74
N TYR A 78 6.14 -6.95 -4.30
CA TYR A 78 5.68 -5.60 -3.93
C TYR A 78 4.48 -5.59 -2.98
N PHE A 79 3.62 -6.62 -3.06
CA PHE A 79 2.35 -6.69 -2.34
C PHE A 79 2.17 -8.00 -1.54
N GLY A 80 3.07 -8.98 -1.69
CA GLY A 80 3.05 -10.24 -0.92
C GLY A 80 3.41 -10.09 0.55
N HIS A 81 3.96 -8.92 0.92
CA HIS A 81 4.01 -8.45 2.31
C HIS A 81 2.92 -7.40 2.45
N GLY A 82 1.69 -7.83 2.74
CA GLY A 82 0.42 -7.09 2.59
C GLY A 82 0.24 -5.80 3.42
N GLN A 83 1.30 -5.12 3.81
CA GLN A 83 1.25 -3.86 4.52
C GLN A 83 1.77 -2.71 3.64
N VAL A 84 0.84 -1.90 3.19
CA VAL A 84 1.09 -0.58 2.60
C VAL A 84 0.79 0.46 3.67
N PHE A 85 1.69 1.40 3.88
CA PHE A 85 1.48 2.54 4.76
C PHE A 85 0.92 3.69 3.92
N ALA A 86 -0.27 4.18 4.28
CA ALA A 86 -0.95 5.23 3.50
C ALA A 86 -0.16 6.55 3.51
N ASN A 87 0.69 6.76 4.51
CA ASN A 87 1.48 7.97 4.63
C ASN A 87 2.73 7.77 5.49
N ARG A 88 3.63 8.76 5.43
CA ARG A 88 4.87 8.85 6.21
C ARG A 88 4.67 8.75 7.73
N THR A 89 3.50 9.15 8.25
CA THR A 89 3.23 9.04 9.69
C THR A 89 2.99 7.58 10.10
N GLU A 90 2.26 6.81 9.30
CA GLU A 90 2.06 5.38 9.55
C GLU A 90 3.36 4.59 9.45
N ALA A 91 4.16 4.88 8.41
CA ALA A 91 5.49 4.29 8.26
C ALA A 91 6.39 4.61 9.46
N TRP A 92 6.40 5.86 9.94
CA TRP A 92 7.13 6.25 11.15
C TRP A 92 6.67 5.49 12.40
N ARG A 93 5.36 5.34 12.59
CA ARG A 93 4.79 4.60 13.73
C ARG A 93 5.23 3.14 13.71
N TRP A 94 5.23 2.53 12.54
CA TRP A 94 5.72 1.17 12.37
C TRP A 94 7.21 1.05 12.70
N LEU A 95 8.06 1.96 12.20
CA LEU A 95 9.49 1.98 12.52
C LEU A 95 9.75 2.09 14.02
N GLN A 96 9.00 2.95 14.73
CA GLN A 96 9.09 3.02 16.19
C GLN A 96 8.63 1.73 16.88
N ALA A 97 7.56 1.11 16.39
CA ALA A 97 7.07 -0.14 16.95
C ALA A 97 8.07 -1.29 16.78
N GLN A 98 8.86 -1.27 15.69
CA GLN A 98 9.95 -2.21 15.43
C GLN A 98 11.25 -1.88 16.17
N GLY A 99 11.26 -0.83 17.00
CA GLY A 99 12.42 -0.47 17.82
C GLY A 99 13.50 0.33 17.10
N TYR A 100 13.20 0.94 15.95
CA TYR A 100 14.15 1.85 15.28
C TYR A 100 14.17 3.23 15.92
N SER A 101 15.37 3.82 16.03
CA SER A 101 15.57 5.15 16.58
C SER A 101 15.37 6.20 15.50
N ILE A 102 14.13 6.69 15.36
CA ILE A 102 13.84 7.76 14.39
C ILE A 102 12.74 8.72 14.85
N GLN A 103 13.00 10.02 14.65
CA GLN A 103 12.01 11.08 14.83
C GLN A 103 11.11 11.22 13.61
N LYS A 104 9.86 11.64 13.84
CA LYS A 104 8.87 11.86 12.77
C LYS A 104 9.42 12.85 11.73
N THR A 105 10.00 13.96 12.15
CA THR A 105 10.62 14.97 11.28
C THR A 105 11.73 14.40 10.40
N SER A 106 12.53 13.46 10.90
CA SER A 106 13.58 12.78 10.13
C SER A 106 13.01 11.93 9.00
N VAL A 107 11.89 11.21 9.22
CA VAL A 107 11.22 10.44 8.15
C VAL A 107 10.79 11.36 7.01
N TYR A 108 10.21 12.53 7.32
CA TYR A 108 9.80 13.50 6.31
C TYR A 108 11.01 14.09 5.56
N ASN A 109 12.09 14.40 6.27
CA ASN A 109 13.32 14.90 5.67
C ASN A 109 14.00 13.85 4.78
N HIS A 110 14.02 12.58 5.19
CA HIS A 110 14.60 11.48 4.43
C HIS A 110 13.78 11.17 3.18
N ALA A 111 12.45 11.21 3.28
CA ALA A 111 11.57 11.14 2.11
C ALA A 111 11.85 12.29 1.12
N ARG A 112 12.00 13.53 1.62
CA ARG A 112 12.34 14.69 0.77
C ARG A 112 13.72 14.57 0.11
N LYS A 113 14.66 13.90 0.76
CA LYS A 113 16.01 13.59 0.24
C LYS A 113 16.04 12.37 -0.69
N GLY A 114 14.91 11.69 -0.92
CA GLY A 114 14.83 10.49 -1.75
C GLY A 114 15.38 9.21 -1.09
N LEU A 115 15.68 9.23 0.21
CA LEU A 115 16.18 8.05 0.95
C LEU A 115 15.06 7.05 1.27
N LEU A 116 13.83 7.55 1.43
CA LEU A 116 12.64 6.73 1.60
C LEU A 116 11.81 6.82 0.33
N LYS A 117 11.67 5.69 -0.37
CA LYS A 117 10.87 5.61 -1.60
C LYS A 117 9.38 5.82 -1.25
N LEU A 118 8.76 6.76 -1.95
CA LEU A 118 7.32 7.01 -1.91
C LEU A 118 6.72 6.55 -3.24
N GLN A 119 5.50 6.03 -3.20
CA GLN A 119 4.73 5.73 -4.40
C GLN A 119 4.06 6.98 -4.96
N GLN A 120 3.50 6.89 -6.17
CA GLN A 120 2.87 8.04 -6.84
C GLN A 120 1.73 8.68 -6.02
N ASP A 121 1.02 7.88 -5.24
CA ASP A 121 -0.06 8.31 -4.33
C ASP A 121 0.45 8.81 -2.96
N GLY A 122 1.77 8.76 -2.72
CA GLY A 122 2.39 9.12 -1.45
C GLY A 122 2.39 8.01 -0.39
N SER A 123 1.93 6.80 -0.75
CA SER A 123 2.03 5.60 0.09
C SER A 123 3.46 5.04 0.14
N ILE A 124 3.70 4.14 1.09
CA ILE A 124 5.00 3.50 1.31
C ILE A 124 4.78 2.00 1.43
N LEU A 125 5.51 1.22 0.65
CA LEU A 125 5.49 -0.24 0.77
C LEU A 125 6.34 -0.68 1.97
N LEU A 126 5.92 -1.75 2.65
CA LEU A 126 6.70 -2.33 3.74
C LEU A 126 8.11 -2.70 3.29
N ARG A 127 8.28 -3.30 2.11
CA ARG A 127 9.60 -3.64 1.56
C ARG A 127 10.51 -2.41 1.45
N ASP A 128 10.00 -1.29 0.94
CA ASP A 128 10.77 -0.05 0.79
C ASP A 128 11.11 0.56 2.16
N LEU A 129 10.17 0.46 3.12
CA LEU A 129 10.37 0.92 4.48
C LEU A 129 11.41 0.07 5.24
N GLU A 130 11.38 -1.25 5.06
CA GLU A 130 12.33 -2.21 5.63
C GLU A 130 13.72 -2.02 5.03
N HIS A 131 13.81 -1.86 3.71
CA HIS A 131 15.07 -1.57 3.03
C HIS A 131 15.67 -0.25 3.51
N TYR A 132 14.85 0.80 3.60
CA TYR A 132 15.25 2.07 4.19
C TYR A 132 15.73 1.91 5.63
N ALA A 133 14.99 1.16 6.46
CA ALA A 133 15.34 0.96 7.86
C ALA A 133 16.66 0.22 8.03
N ALA A 134 16.88 -0.84 7.25
CA ALA A 134 18.11 -1.62 7.27
C ALA A 134 19.34 -0.81 6.82
N THR A 135 19.14 0.14 5.89
CA THR A 135 20.24 0.90 5.29
C THR A 135 20.57 2.18 6.06
N HIS A 136 19.58 2.80 6.70
CA HIS A 136 19.71 4.17 7.22
C HIS A 136 19.38 4.34 8.70
N LEU A 137 18.85 3.32 9.37
CA LEU A 137 18.43 3.44 10.78
C LEU A 137 19.19 2.52 11.71
N GLU A 138 19.49 3.05 12.89
CA GLU A 138 19.96 2.24 14.01
C GLU A 138 18.75 1.71 14.79
N LYS A 139 18.77 0.41 15.09
CA LYS A 139 17.88 -0.17 16.10
C LYS A 139 18.33 0.31 17.47
N LEU A 140 17.40 0.64 18.37
CA LEU A 140 17.71 0.87 19.79
C LEU A 140 18.16 -0.46 20.43
N ALA A 141 19.40 -0.87 20.21
CA ALA A 141 20.02 -1.97 20.92
C ALA A 141 20.73 -1.42 22.18
N ASN A 142 20.04 -1.53 23.33
CA ASN A 142 20.56 -1.58 24.72
C ASN A 142 19.55 -1.05 25.75
N LYS A 143 18.31 -1.54 25.70
CA LYS A 143 17.49 -1.63 26.90
C LYS A 143 17.10 -3.10 27.03
N GLY A 144 17.29 -3.69 28.21
CA GLY A 144 17.10 -5.13 28.43
C GLY A 144 15.71 -5.59 27.97
N PRO A 145 15.52 -6.89 27.74
CA PRO A 145 14.25 -7.44 27.24
C PRO A 145 13.02 -6.98 28.06
N GLU A 146 13.18 -6.81 29.37
CA GLU A 146 12.12 -6.31 30.27
C GLU A 146 11.73 -4.83 30.03
N ASP A 147 12.70 -3.98 29.68
CA ASP A 147 12.46 -2.56 29.38
C ASP A 147 11.87 -2.37 27.98
N MET A 148 12.26 -3.23 27.03
CA MET A 148 11.67 -3.28 25.69
C MET A 148 10.21 -3.74 25.77
N ASP A 149 9.90 -4.80 26.51
CA ASP A 149 8.54 -5.29 26.68
C ASP A 149 7.65 -4.28 27.41
N ARG A 150 8.17 -3.59 28.44
CA ARG A 150 7.43 -2.50 29.11
C ARG A 150 7.17 -1.30 28.21
N GLU A 151 8.15 -0.88 27.43
CA GLU A 151 7.98 0.27 26.53
C GLU A 151 7.07 -0.08 25.34
N VAL A 152 7.18 -1.30 24.79
CA VAL A 152 6.28 -1.80 23.75
C VAL A 152 4.85 -1.98 24.28
N ALA A 153 4.68 -2.51 25.49
CA ALA A 153 3.36 -2.64 26.13
C ALA A 153 2.73 -1.27 26.43
N ARG A 154 3.50 -0.32 26.99
CA ARG A 154 3.03 1.04 27.28
C ARG A 154 2.66 1.79 26.00
N ARG A 155 3.39 1.56 24.91
CA ARG A 155 3.12 2.18 23.61
C ARG A 155 1.96 1.53 22.86
N LYS A 156 1.77 0.22 22.95
CA LYS A 156 0.57 -0.47 22.45
C LYS A 156 -0.69 0.03 23.15
N ALA A 157 -0.67 0.09 24.49
CA ALA A 157 -1.77 0.63 25.27
C ALA A 157 -2.11 2.07 24.86
N LYS A 158 -1.09 2.90 24.56
CA LYS A 158 -1.30 4.27 24.06
C LYS A 158 -1.85 4.30 22.63
N ALA A 159 -1.34 3.47 21.73
CA ALA A 159 -1.81 3.42 20.34
C ALA A 159 -3.25 2.92 20.24
N ASP A 160 -3.65 1.99 21.11
CA ASP A 160 -5.04 1.52 21.19
C ASP A 160 -5.95 2.58 21.82
N ALA A 161 -5.46 3.35 22.80
CA ALA A 161 -6.17 4.52 23.33
C ALA A 161 -6.37 5.62 22.26
N ASP A 162 -5.33 5.94 21.47
CA ASP A 162 -5.41 6.92 20.39
C ASP A 162 -6.39 6.48 19.28
N ARG A 163 -6.50 5.16 19.01
CA ARG A 163 -7.50 4.60 18.08
C ARG A 163 -8.92 4.74 18.63
N ALA A 164 -9.10 4.43 19.91
CA ALA A 164 -10.40 4.58 20.57
C ALA A 164 -10.85 6.05 20.62
N GLU A 165 -9.91 6.98 20.82
CA GLU A 165 -10.19 8.42 20.83
C GLU A 165 -10.57 8.95 19.44
N ALA A 166 -9.86 8.54 18.39
CA ALA A 166 -10.22 8.90 17.01
C ALA A 166 -11.59 8.33 16.59
N GLU A 167 -11.97 7.17 17.11
CA GLU A 167 -13.28 6.58 16.89
C GLU A 167 -14.37 7.33 17.66
N ALA A 168 -14.10 7.74 18.89
CA ALA A 168 -15.00 8.57 19.70
C ALA A 168 -15.22 9.96 19.07
N ASP A 169 -14.18 10.59 18.53
CA ASP A 169 -14.29 11.89 17.86
C ASP A 169 -15.12 11.80 16.58
N ARG A 170 -14.94 10.74 15.78
CA ARG A 170 -15.77 10.49 14.59
C ARG A 170 -17.23 10.24 14.97
N ALA A 171 -17.47 9.50 16.05
CA ALA A 171 -18.82 9.26 16.56
C ALA A 171 -19.47 10.56 17.05
N ARG A 172 -18.70 11.43 17.71
CA ARG A 172 -19.18 12.72 18.20
C ARG A 172 -19.50 13.71 17.07
N VAL A 173 -18.63 13.85 16.07
CA VAL A 173 -18.89 14.70 14.90
C VAL A 173 -20.13 14.21 14.13
N LYS A 174 -20.31 12.88 14.03
CA LYS A 174 -21.51 12.29 13.43
C LYS A 174 -22.78 12.58 14.24
N ALA A 175 -22.70 12.57 15.57
CA ALA A 175 -23.80 12.93 16.44
C ALA A 175 -24.15 14.43 16.35
N ASP A 176 -23.14 15.31 16.31
CA ASP A 176 -23.32 16.76 16.20
C ASP A 176 -23.91 17.17 14.82
N LEU A 177 -23.55 16.45 13.76
CA LEU A 177 -24.17 16.58 12.42
C LEU A 177 -25.63 16.12 12.43
N ALA A 178 -25.94 14.99 13.06
CA ALA A 178 -27.32 14.48 13.16
C ALA A 178 -28.23 15.38 14.02
N GLN A 179 -27.66 16.12 14.98
CA GLN A 179 -28.37 17.10 15.79
C GLN A 179 -28.42 18.51 15.17
N GLY A 180 -27.90 18.69 13.95
CA GLY A 180 -27.98 19.95 13.20
C GLY A 180 -27.13 21.09 13.75
N ARG A 181 -26.13 20.80 14.59
CA ARG A 181 -25.23 21.83 15.18
C ARG A 181 -24.02 22.15 14.30
N VAL A 182 -23.73 21.30 13.31
CA VAL A 182 -22.63 21.46 12.37
C VAL A 182 -23.19 21.31 10.97
N ILE A 183 -22.93 22.29 10.10
CA ILE A 183 -23.36 22.24 8.69
C ILE A 183 -22.18 21.76 7.85
N ASP A 184 -22.45 20.79 6.97
CA ASP A 184 -21.46 20.30 6.01
C ASP A 184 -20.98 21.44 5.08
N LYS A 185 -19.65 21.54 4.88
CA LYS A 185 -19.04 22.61 4.06
C LYS A 185 -19.59 22.64 2.63
N GLY A 186 -20.05 21.51 2.08
CA GLY A 186 -20.67 21.45 0.76
C GLY A 186 -22.01 22.18 0.69
N ILE A 187 -22.79 22.15 1.79
CA ILE A 187 -24.08 22.86 1.89
C ILE A 187 -23.86 24.37 2.05
N LEU A 188 -22.80 24.78 2.78
CA LEU A 188 -22.48 26.19 3.02
C LEU A 188 -22.15 26.95 1.72
N VAL A 189 -21.49 26.30 0.76
CA VAL A 189 -21.12 26.92 -0.52
C VAL A 189 -22.35 27.11 -1.43
N GLN A 190 -23.31 26.18 -1.39
CA GLN A 190 -24.53 26.29 -2.19
C GLN A 190 -25.50 27.37 -1.65
N THR A 191 -25.60 27.55 -0.33
CA THR A 191 -26.44 28.61 0.25
C THR A 191 -25.87 30.01 0.02
N LEU A 192 -24.54 30.17 0.06
CA LEU A 192 -23.89 31.44 -0.30
C LEU A 192 -24.03 31.77 -1.79
N ALA A 193 -23.99 30.78 -2.68
CA ALA A 193 -24.20 31.00 -4.12
C ALA A 193 -25.65 31.43 -4.45
N ALA A 194 -26.64 30.97 -3.69
CA ALA A 194 -28.05 31.34 -3.89
C ALA A 194 -28.43 32.73 -3.34
N VAL A 195 -27.56 33.36 -2.51
CA VAL A 195 -27.80 34.68 -1.90
C VAL A 195 -27.07 35.81 -2.65
N VAL A 196 -26.15 35.48 -3.56
CA VAL A 196 -25.32 36.45 -4.31
C VAL A 196 -25.66 36.48 -5.81
N GLY A 197 -26.67 35.74 -6.26
CA GLY A 197 -27.25 35.83 -7.61
C GLY A 197 -28.61 36.53 -7.59
#